data_AF-A0A6B3FC54-F1
#
_entry.id   AF-A0A6B3FC54-F1
#
_cell.length_a   1.000
_cell.length_b   1.000
_cell.length_c   1.000
_cell.angle_alpha   90.00
_cell.angle_beta   90.00
_cell.angle_gamma   90.00
#
_symmetry.space_group_name_H-M   'P 1'
#
loop_
_entity.id
_entity.type
_entity.pdbx_description
1 polymer ?
#
loop_
_entity_poly.entity_id
_entity_poly.type
_entity_poly.pdbx_seq_one_letter_code
_entity_poly.pdbx_strand_id
1 'polypeptide(L)'
;RIHQLATGAKSDEVPPFTLDTADGPLLGALREARSLTRFGLLESMTEIREAERRFTAGPGTIELDAATRYKVLAAFDGYLETLPESSLARPDSYRVKDVVGRRGIGIGSAGLPSYNILLEG
;
A
#
# COMPACT_ATOMS: atom_id res chain seq x y z
N ARG A 1 -1.37 -0.62 -28.42
CA ARG A 1 -2.10 0.15 -27.37
C ARG A 1 -1.32 0.26 -26.06
N ILE A 2 -0.87 -0.83 -25.42
CA ILE A 2 0.05 -0.74 -24.25
C ILE A 2 1.32 0.08 -24.59
N HIS A 3 1.83 -0.06 -25.81
CA HIS A 3 2.95 0.75 -26.31
C HIS A 3 2.68 2.26 -26.30
N GLN A 4 1.44 2.72 -26.58
CA GLN A 4 1.09 4.16 -26.59
C GLN A 4 1.02 4.75 -25.17
N LEU A 5 0.59 3.96 -24.19
CA LEU A 5 0.65 4.34 -22.77
C LEU A 5 2.11 4.40 -22.29
N ALA A 6 2.94 3.46 -22.72
CA ALA A 6 4.36 3.42 -22.38
C ALA A 6 5.17 4.57 -23.00
N THR A 7 4.73 5.12 -24.14
CA THR A 7 5.41 6.22 -24.85
C THR A 7 4.88 7.61 -24.47
N GLY A 8 4.03 7.73 -23.43
CA GLY A 8 3.54 9.02 -22.95
C GLY A 8 2.50 9.68 -23.87
N ALA A 9 1.43 8.94 -24.21
CA ALA A 9 0.28 9.53 -24.88
C ALA A 9 -0.22 10.78 -24.13
N LYS A 10 -0.42 11.89 -24.87
CA LYS A 10 -1.08 13.09 -24.36
C LYS A 10 -2.48 12.70 -23.89
N SER A 11 -2.89 13.24 -22.74
CA SER A 11 -4.04 12.81 -21.93
C SER A 11 -5.39 12.73 -22.64
N ASP A 12 -5.54 13.29 -23.84
CA ASP A 12 -6.84 13.47 -24.51
C ASP A 12 -7.25 12.34 -25.48
N GLU A 13 -6.42 11.31 -25.73
CA GLU A 13 -6.74 10.33 -26.79
C GLU A 13 -6.86 8.86 -26.35
N VAL A 14 -6.67 8.53 -25.07
CA VAL A 14 -6.82 7.14 -24.59
C VAL A 14 -7.97 7.04 -23.58
N PRO A 15 -9.12 6.45 -23.96
CA PRO A 15 -10.19 6.16 -23.03
C PRO A 15 -9.68 5.34 -21.84
N PRO A 16 -10.13 5.63 -20.60
CA PRO A 16 -9.67 4.91 -19.42
C PRO A 16 -10.04 3.43 -19.51
N PHE A 17 -9.20 2.57 -18.91
CA PHE A 17 -9.55 1.18 -18.72
C PHE A 17 -10.50 1.05 -17.53
N THR A 18 -11.72 0.64 -17.84
CA THR A 18 -12.80 0.40 -16.90
C THR A 18 -13.29 -1.02 -17.07
N LEU A 19 -14.21 -1.46 -16.20
CA LEU A 19 -14.84 -2.77 -16.36
C LEU A 19 -15.62 -2.91 -17.68
N ASP A 20 -16.03 -1.80 -18.29
CA ASP A 20 -16.82 -1.77 -19.52
C ASP A 20 -15.96 -1.60 -20.78
N THR A 21 -14.72 -1.11 -20.63
CA THR A 21 -13.84 -0.74 -21.76
C THR A 21 -12.57 -1.57 -21.85
N ALA A 22 -12.23 -2.34 -20.82
CA ALA A 22 -11.09 -3.24 -20.82
C ALA A 22 -11.46 -4.62 -21.37
N ASP A 23 -10.48 -5.28 -22.01
CA ASP A 23 -10.62 -6.64 -22.53
C ASP A 23 -9.43 -7.52 -22.07
N GLY A 24 -9.60 -8.84 -22.23
CA GLY A 24 -8.52 -9.81 -22.03
C GLY A 24 -7.94 -9.81 -20.60
N PRO A 25 -6.61 -9.92 -20.42
CA PRO A 25 -5.97 -9.99 -19.11
C PRO A 25 -6.26 -8.78 -18.22
N LEU A 26 -6.43 -7.59 -18.80
CA LEU A 26 -6.70 -6.38 -18.04
C LEU A 26 -8.10 -6.37 -17.45
N LEU A 27 -9.11 -6.80 -18.21
CA LEU A 27 -10.45 -7.00 -17.68
C LEU A 27 -10.48 -8.06 -16.56
N GLY A 28 -9.67 -9.12 -16.73
CA GLY A 28 -9.45 -10.13 -15.69
C GLY A 28 -8.95 -9.51 -14.38
N ALA A 29 -7.88 -8.73 -14.44
CA ALA A 29 -7.31 -8.05 -13.28
C ALA A 29 -8.29 -7.07 -12.62
N LEU A 30 -9.08 -6.33 -13.40
CA LEU A 30 -10.10 -5.42 -12.86
C LEU A 30 -11.23 -6.17 -12.14
N ARG A 31 -11.65 -7.32 -12.67
CA ARG A 31 -12.67 -8.18 -12.03
C ARG A 31 -12.15 -8.83 -10.75
N GLU A 32 -10.91 -9.29 -10.76
CA GLU A 32 -10.23 -9.79 -9.57
C GLU A 32 -10.13 -8.70 -8.51
N ALA A 33 -9.62 -7.51 -8.87
CA ALA A 33 -9.53 -6.39 -7.93
C ALA A 33 -10.88 -6.04 -7.30
N ARG A 34 -11.99 -6.15 -8.04
CA ARG A 34 -13.35 -5.92 -7.53
C ARG A 34 -13.83 -7.00 -6.56
N SER A 35 -13.35 -8.24 -6.67
CA SER A 35 -13.74 -9.32 -5.75
C SER A 35 -12.93 -9.33 -4.46
N LEU A 36 -11.82 -8.59 -4.40
CA LEU A 36 -10.96 -8.53 -3.23
C LEU A 36 -11.66 -7.81 -2.07
N THR A 37 -11.73 -8.50 -0.94
CA THR A 37 -12.18 -7.90 0.33
C THR A 37 -10.97 -7.30 1.05
N ARG A 38 -11.19 -6.24 1.85
CA ARG A 38 -10.14 -5.66 2.71
C ARG A 38 -9.45 -6.72 3.57
N PHE A 39 -10.22 -7.69 4.06
CA PHE A 39 -9.70 -8.81 4.85
C PHE A 39 -8.78 -9.72 4.03
N GLY A 40 -9.22 -10.17 2.84
CA GLY A 40 -8.42 -11.04 1.98
C GLY A 40 -7.13 -10.39 1.49
N LEU A 41 -7.16 -9.08 1.22
CA LEU A 41 -5.96 -8.31 0.90
C LEU A 41 -4.95 -8.32 2.05
N LEU A 42 -5.42 -8.06 3.28
CA LEU A 42 -4.56 -8.06 4.46
C LEU A 42 -4.01 -9.46 4.76
N GLU A 43 -4.80 -10.52 4.61
CA GLU A 43 -4.41 -11.90 4.89
C GLU A 43 -3.19 -12.35 4.06
N SER A 44 -3.04 -11.85 2.83
CA SER A 44 -1.88 -12.15 2.00
C SER A 44 -0.55 -11.57 2.53
N MET A 45 -0.60 -10.57 3.42
CA MET A 45 0.57 -9.82 3.90
C MET A 45 0.74 -9.87 5.43
N THR A 46 -0.25 -10.38 6.15
CA THR A 46 -0.31 -10.31 7.61
C THR A 46 -0.80 -11.63 8.21
N GLU A 47 -0.44 -11.84 9.47
CA GLU A 47 -0.84 -13.00 10.27
C GLU A 47 -1.29 -12.54 11.66
N ILE A 48 -1.99 -13.41 12.38
CA ILE A 48 -2.38 -13.16 13.77
C ILE A 48 -1.34 -13.80 14.68
N ARG A 49 -0.61 -12.98 15.44
CA ARG A 49 0.35 -13.41 16.47
C ARG A 49 -0.06 -12.77 17.78
N GLU A 50 -0.18 -13.59 18.84
CA GLU A 50 -0.56 -13.11 20.18
C GLU A 50 -1.90 -12.33 20.18
N ALA A 51 -2.89 -12.82 19.42
CA ALA A 51 -4.19 -12.17 19.19
C ALA A 51 -4.15 -10.80 18.49
N GLU A 52 -2.98 -10.35 18.02
CA GLU A 52 -2.81 -9.11 17.26
C GLU A 52 -2.39 -9.39 15.81
N ARG A 53 -2.92 -8.59 14.88
CA ARG A 53 -2.52 -8.67 13.47
C ARG A 53 -1.17 -7.98 13.27
N ARG A 54 -0.22 -8.68 12.65
CA ARG A 54 1.13 -8.20 12.34
C ARG A 54 1.54 -8.59 10.93
N PHE A 55 2.52 -7.91 10.35
CA PHE A 55 3.06 -8.30 9.05
C PHE A 55 3.71 -9.67 9.13
N THR A 56 3.47 -10.49 8.10
CA THR A 56 4.10 -11.80 7.97
C THR A 56 5.59 -11.64 7.69
N ALA A 57 6.42 -12.43 8.38
CA ALA A 57 7.85 -12.48 8.11
C ALA A 57 8.10 -13.12 6.73
N GLY A 58 9.02 -12.57 5.94
CA GLY A 58 9.31 -13.13 4.62
C GLY A 58 10.40 -12.37 3.86
N PRO A 59 10.79 -12.86 2.67
CA PRO A 59 11.95 -12.34 1.93
C PRO A 59 11.91 -10.85 1.61
N GLY A 60 10.73 -10.25 1.52
CA GLY A 60 10.54 -8.83 1.27
C GLY A 60 10.31 -7.99 2.53
N THR A 61 10.09 -8.59 3.69
CA THR A 61 9.76 -7.91 4.95
C THR A 61 11.01 -7.83 5.82
N ILE A 62 11.33 -6.63 6.30
CA ILE A 62 12.49 -6.37 7.15
C ILE A 62 12.00 -5.93 8.53
N GLU A 63 12.47 -6.62 9.56
CA GLU A 63 12.30 -6.16 10.94
C GLU A 63 13.14 -4.91 11.19
N LEU A 64 12.53 -3.89 11.80
CA LEU A 64 13.18 -2.61 12.07
C LEU A 64 13.85 -2.63 13.44
N ASP A 65 15.07 -2.10 13.51
CA ASP A 65 15.64 -1.72 14.80
C ASP A 65 14.83 -0.59 15.45
N ALA A 66 15.02 -0.41 16.76
CA ALA A 66 14.25 0.56 17.54
C ALA A 66 14.43 2.01 17.03
N ALA A 67 15.64 2.37 16.58
CA ALA A 67 15.94 3.71 16.11
C ALA A 67 15.23 4.03 14.79
N THR A 68 15.23 3.09 13.86
CA THR A 68 14.55 3.21 12.57
C THR A 68 13.04 3.21 12.77
N ARG A 69 12.53 2.30 13.62
CA ARG A 69 11.12 2.26 13.99
C ARG A 69 10.65 3.61 14.54
N TYR A 70 11.40 4.19 15.47
CA TYR A 70 11.08 5.50 16.03
C TYR A 70 11.00 6.59 14.95
N LYS A 71 11.98 6.65 14.04
CA LYS A 71 11.99 7.63 12.96
C LYS A 71 10.79 7.49 12.02
N VAL A 72 10.40 6.27 11.69
CA VAL A 72 9.23 6.02 10.82
C VAL A 72 7.94 6.44 11.52
N LEU A 73 7.77 6.12 12.80
CA LEU A 73 6.59 6.51 13.57
C LEU A 73 6.51 8.04 13.72
N ALA A 74 7.61 8.71 14.07
CA ALA A 74 7.63 10.16 14.17
C ALA A 74 7.34 10.86 12.82
N ALA A 75 7.81 10.29 11.71
CA ALA A 75 7.48 10.81 10.38
C ALA A 75 6.00 10.62 10.04
N PHE A 76 5.40 9.50 10.47
CA PHE A 76 3.97 9.26 10.30
C PHE A 76 3.13 10.23 11.16
N ASP A 77 3.50 10.44 12.42
CA ASP A 77 2.86 11.41 13.30
C ASP A 77 2.90 12.83 12.68
N GLY A 78 4.08 13.25 12.20
CA GLY A 78 4.22 14.52 11.49
C GLY A 78 3.40 14.59 10.19
N TYR A 79 3.18 13.47 9.49
CA TYR A 79 2.28 13.43 8.34
C TYR A 79 0.82 13.66 8.76
N LEU A 80 0.37 13.07 9.87
CA LEU A 80 -0.99 13.28 10.37
C LEU A 80 -1.26 14.75 10.70
N GLU A 81 -0.24 15.48 11.18
CA GLU A 81 -0.34 16.93 11.41
C GLU A 81 -0.54 17.75 10.12
N THR A 82 -0.19 17.20 8.95
CA THR A 82 -0.43 17.86 7.66
C THR A 82 -1.84 17.63 7.10
N LEU A 83 -2.60 16.71 7.70
CA LEU A 83 -3.93 16.37 7.23
C LEU A 83 -4.97 17.40 7.68
N PRO A 84 -6.01 17.68 6.86
CA PRO A 84 -7.15 18.46 7.31
C PRO A 84 -7.84 17.81 8.52
N GLU A 85 -8.39 18.62 9.43
CA GLU A 85 -9.11 18.12 10.61
C GLU A 85 -10.24 17.13 10.25
N SER A 86 -10.89 17.32 9.08
CA SER A 86 -11.92 16.41 8.59
C SER A 86 -11.43 14.99 8.31
N SER A 87 -10.15 14.83 7.97
CA SER A 87 -9.51 13.52 7.82
C SER A 87 -9.27 12.85 9.18
N LEU A 88 -9.11 13.62 10.26
CA LEU A 88 -8.79 13.14 11.60
C LEU A 88 -10.04 12.77 12.44
N ALA A 89 -11.23 12.73 11.84
CA ALA A 89 -12.50 12.46 12.54
C ALA A 89 -12.57 11.11 13.28
N ARG A 90 -11.68 10.16 12.95
CA ARG A 90 -11.56 8.84 13.61
C ARG A 90 -10.11 8.60 14.04
N PRO A 91 -9.65 9.20 15.15
CA PRO A 91 -8.25 9.10 15.58
C PRO A 91 -7.81 7.65 15.80
N ASP A 92 -8.71 6.78 16.28
CA ASP A 92 -8.42 5.35 16.48
C ASP A 92 -7.98 4.65 15.18
N SER A 93 -8.44 5.09 14.01
CA SER A 93 -8.07 4.49 12.72
C SER A 93 -6.63 4.79 12.28
N TYR A 94 -5.93 5.68 13.00
CA TYR A 94 -4.52 6.01 12.77
C TYR A 94 -3.59 5.34 13.78
N ARG A 95 -4.12 4.53 14.71
CA ARG A 95 -3.30 3.77 15.63
C ARG A 95 -2.45 2.76 14.88
N VAL A 96 -1.13 2.85 14.99
CA VAL A 96 -0.20 1.91 14.35
C VAL A 96 -0.16 0.59 15.13
N LYS A 97 -0.50 -0.51 14.46
CA LYS A 97 -0.41 -1.88 14.99
C LYS A 97 0.96 -2.50 14.78
N ASP A 98 1.55 -2.27 13.61
CA ASP A 98 2.84 -2.86 13.23
C ASP A 98 3.55 -2.02 12.15
N VAL A 99 4.88 -2.13 12.07
CA VAL A 99 5.68 -1.42 11.08
C VAL A 99 6.89 -2.25 10.67
N VAL A 100 7.09 -2.36 9.35
CA VAL A 100 8.17 -3.15 8.76
C VAL A 100 8.83 -2.41 7.60
N GLY A 101 10.11 -2.69 7.38
CA GLY A 101 10.78 -2.29 6.14
C GLY A 101 10.38 -3.20 4.98
N ARG A 102 10.47 -2.68 3.76
CA ARG A 102 10.21 -3.44 2.53
C ARG A 102 11.41 -3.38 1.59
N ARG A 103 11.85 -4.56 1.12
CA ARG A 103 12.83 -4.71 0.04
C ARG A 103 12.12 -5.07 -1.27
N GLY A 104 12.66 -4.59 -2.39
CA GLY A 104 12.26 -5.03 -3.73
C GLY A 104 11.00 -4.38 -4.31
N ILE A 105 10.62 -3.18 -3.86
CA ILE A 105 9.53 -2.41 -4.52
C ILE A 105 10.07 -1.80 -5.82
N GLY A 106 10.10 -2.60 -6.89
CA GLY A 106 10.39 -2.18 -8.26
C GLY A 106 11.84 -1.73 -8.53
N ILE A 107 12.26 -1.85 -9.78
CA ILE A 107 13.56 -1.38 -10.28
C ILE A 107 13.71 0.15 -10.33
N GLY A 108 12.62 0.89 -10.05
CA GLY A 108 12.53 2.34 -10.17
C GLY A 108 12.58 3.11 -8.85
N SER A 109 12.51 2.45 -7.69
CA SER A 109 12.90 3.07 -6.43
C SER A 109 14.42 2.97 -6.36
N ALA A 110 15.13 4.10 -6.29
CA ALA A 110 16.60 4.16 -6.39
C ALA A 110 17.31 3.58 -5.14
N GLY A 111 16.94 2.39 -4.69
CA GLY A 111 17.43 1.76 -3.46
C GLY A 111 16.96 2.45 -2.17
N LEU A 112 16.01 3.38 -2.26
CA LEU A 112 15.52 4.09 -1.09
C LEU A 112 14.78 3.14 -0.14
N PRO A 113 15.01 3.25 1.19
CA PRO A 113 14.25 2.49 2.17
C PRO A 113 12.75 2.72 2.00
N SER A 114 12.00 1.63 1.93
CA SER A 114 10.53 1.66 1.91
C SER A 114 10.00 1.04 3.20
N TYR A 115 8.88 1.55 3.71
CA TYR A 115 8.26 1.07 4.94
C TYR A 115 6.77 0.86 4.75
N ASN A 116 6.24 -0.20 5.37
CA ASN A 116 4.80 -0.44 5.46
C ASN A 116 4.36 -0.21 6.90
N ILE A 117 3.25 0.53 7.08
CA ILE A 117 2.62 0.78 8.37
C ILE A 117 1.25 0.10 8.37
N LEU A 118 0.99 -0.75 9.36
CA LEU A 118 -0.30 -1.37 9.58
C LEU A 118 -1.08 -0.53 10.57
N LEU A 119 -2.26 -0.07 10.17
CA LEU A 119 -3.14 0.75 11.00
C LEU A 119 -4.32 -0.06 11.56
N GLU A 120 -4.88 0.44 12.65
CA GLU A 120 -6.09 -0.06 13.28
C GLU A 120 -7.34 0.28 12.46
N GLY A 121 -8.33 -0.61 12.46
CA GLY A 121 -9.66 -0.39 11.88
C GLY A 121 -10.17 -1.52 11.02
#